data_AF-A0AAC9L9V6-F1
#
_entry.id   AF-A0AAC9L9V6-F1
#
_cell.length_a   1.000
_cell.length_b   1.000
_cell.length_c   1.000
_cell.angle_alpha   90.00
_cell.angle_beta   90.00
_cell.angle_gamma   90.00
#
_symmetry.space_group_name_H-M   'P 1'
#
loop_
_entity.id
_entity.type
_entity.pdbx_description
1 polymer ?
#
loop_
_entity_poly.entity_id
_entity_poly.type
_entity_poly.pdbx_seq_one_letter_code
_entity_poly.pdbx_strand_id
1 'polypeptide(L)'
;MSRSIVVALLVGWEEDPFYYHGSDPEEYGHSIEDAAEELQLPDDLVADIVAWDAEYQATFKPDDHRNSGFPSVKVEEAWRERGKALAERIKRESPVVSSVNYRANGVIPDYSCMF
;
A
#
# COMPACT_ATOMS: atom_id res chain seq x y z
N MET A 1 22.52 11.09 -8.14
CA MET A 1 21.13 11.53 -8.34
C MET A 1 20.32 10.82 -7.27
N SER A 2 19.59 11.54 -6.42
CA SER A 2 18.65 10.92 -5.49
C SER A 2 17.62 10.17 -6.34
N ARG A 3 17.44 8.86 -6.11
CA ARG A 3 16.36 8.10 -6.75
C ARG A 3 15.03 8.76 -6.37
N SER A 4 14.16 8.93 -7.35
CA SER A 4 12.87 9.62 -7.23
C SER A 4 11.80 8.61 -7.62
N ILE A 5 11.34 7.83 -6.64
CA ILE A 5 10.47 6.67 -6.86
C ILE A 5 9.02 7.13 -6.81
N VAL A 6 8.21 6.73 -7.79
CA VAL A 6 6.75 6.86 -7.70
C VAL A 6 6.22 5.52 -7.23
N VAL A 7 5.51 5.51 -6.11
CA VAL A 7 5.00 4.29 -5.47
C VAL A 7 3.51 4.20 -5.66
N ALA A 8 3.01 3.07 -6.14
CA ALA A 8 1.61 2.71 -6.00
C ALA A 8 1.42 1.89 -4.73
N LEU A 9 0.49 2.34 -3.88
CA LEU A 9 0.07 1.63 -2.68
C LEU A 9 -1.32 1.03 -2.94
N LEU A 10 -1.34 -0.28 -3.21
CA LEU A 10 -2.49 -1.04 -3.68
C LEU A 10 -2.49 -2.39 -2.96
N VAL A 11 -3.58 -2.80 -2.32
CA VAL A 11 -3.66 -4.14 -1.73
C VAL A 11 -4.41 -5.11 -2.65
N GLY A 12 -3.86 -6.31 -2.77
CA GLY A 12 -4.52 -7.49 -3.31
C GLY A 12 -4.63 -8.56 -2.21
N TRP A 13 -5.49 -9.56 -2.39
CA TRP A 13 -5.47 -10.70 -1.47
C TRP A 13 -4.23 -11.54 -1.71
N GLU A 14 -3.55 -11.93 -0.63
CA GLU A 14 -2.31 -12.71 -0.67
C GLU A 14 -1.17 -12.00 -1.42
N GLU A 15 -1.25 -10.66 -1.56
CA GLU A 15 -0.27 -9.80 -2.21
C GLU A 15 0.20 -8.71 -1.24
N ASP A 16 1.47 -8.32 -1.34
CA ASP A 16 2.03 -7.18 -0.61
C ASP A 16 1.63 -5.84 -1.26
N PRO A 17 1.56 -4.74 -0.49
CA PRO A 17 0.88 -3.53 -0.93
C PRO A 17 1.67 -2.60 -1.85
N PHE A 18 2.95 -2.89 -2.14
CA PHE A 18 3.86 -1.95 -2.79
C PHE A 18 4.14 -2.30 -4.25
N TYR A 19 3.91 -1.35 -5.15
CA TYR A 19 4.25 -1.47 -6.56
C TYR A 19 5.04 -0.25 -7.02
N TYR A 20 6.20 -0.46 -7.64
CA TYR A 20 6.99 0.62 -8.23
C TYR A 20 8.09 0.09 -9.15
N HIS A 21 8.60 1.00 -9.98
CA HIS A 21 9.81 0.79 -10.76
C HIS A 21 11.03 0.88 -9.85
N GLY A 22 11.58 -0.27 -9.47
CA GLY A 22 12.84 -0.37 -8.71
C GLY A 22 14.04 -0.05 -9.61
N SER A 23 14.94 -1.01 -9.81
CA SER A 23 16.00 -0.91 -10.83
C SER A 23 15.56 -1.33 -12.24
N ASP A 24 14.33 -1.80 -12.40
CA ASP A 24 13.77 -2.35 -13.64
C ASP A 24 12.79 -1.35 -14.30
N PRO A 25 12.69 -1.28 -15.64
CA PRO A 25 11.71 -0.47 -16.35
C PRO A 25 10.22 -0.86 -16.14
N GLU A 26 9.89 -2.02 -15.59
CA GLU A 26 8.50 -2.43 -15.32
C GLU A 26 8.07 -2.22 -13.85
N GLU A 27 6.77 -1.97 -13.63
CA GLU A 27 6.19 -1.79 -12.29
C GLU A 27 5.90 -3.17 -11.70
N TYR A 28 6.66 -3.57 -10.69
CA TYR A 28 6.52 -4.86 -10.02
C TYR A 28 6.03 -4.70 -8.59
N GLY A 29 5.38 -5.74 -8.08
CA GLY A 29 5.08 -5.88 -6.66
C GLY A 29 6.36 -6.18 -5.87
N HIS A 30 6.52 -5.49 -4.74
CA HIS A 30 7.65 -5.64 -3.82
C HIS A 30 7.13 -6.07 -2.45
N SER A 31 7.89 -6.93 -1.78
CA SER A 31 7.58 -7.28 -0.40
C SER A 31 7.64 -6.05 0.51
N ILE A 32 6.94 -6.09 1.64
CA ILE A 32 7.02 -4.99 2.62
C ILE A 32 8.46 -4.83 3.13
N GLU A 33 9.19 -5.93 3.31
CA GLU A 33 10.58 -5.92 3.75
C GLU A 33 11.51 -5.25 2.72
N ASP A 34 11.42 -5.65 1.45
CA ASP A 34 12.25 -5.07 0.38
C ASP A 34 11.89 -3.59 0.18
N ALA A 35 10.59 -3.26 0.18
CA ALA A 35 10.12 -1.88 0.05
C ALA A 35 10.57 -1.01 1.23
N ALA A 36 10.59 -1.54 2.46
CA ALA A 36 11.09 -0.80 3.62
C ALA A 36 12.57 -0.41 3.44
N GLU A 37 13.41 -1.32 2.95
CA GLU A 37 14.82 -1.06 2.70
C GLU A 37 15.00 -0.08 1.53
N GLU A 38 14.38 -0.35 0.39
CA GLU A 38 14.57 0.43 -0.85
C GLU A 38 13.98 1.83 -0.76
N LEU A 39 12.81 1.97 -0.15
CA LEU A 39 12.15 3.25 0.08
C LEU A 39 12.64 3.93 1.36
N GLN A 40 13.51 3.28 2.13
CA GLN A 40 14.09 3.81 3.36
C GLN A 40 13.01 4.27 4.36
N LEU A 41 12.03 3.40 4.60
CA LEU A 41 10.90 3.69 5.49
C LEU A 41 11.29 3.50 6.97
N PRO A 42 10.82 4.37 7.88
CA PRO A 42 10.99 4.15 9.32
C PRO A 42 10.28 2.87 9.81
N ASP A 43 10.88 2.17 10.77
CA ASP A 43 10.35 0.91 11.33
C ASP A 43 8.91 1.02 11.87
N ASP A 44 8.55 2.17 12.46
CA ASP A 44 7.20 2.40 12.99
C ASP A 44 6.17 2.56 11.87
N LEU A 45 6.53 3.22 10.76
CA LEU A 45 5.69 3.30 9.58
C LEU A 45 5.52 1.93 8.94
N VAL A 46 6.58 1.13 8.85
CA VAL A 46 6.51 -0.24 8.33
C VAL A 46 5.55 -1.08 9.18
N ALA A 47 5.66 -1.01 10.51
CA ALA A 47 4.75 -1.72 11.40
C ALA A 47 3.28 -1.33 11.21
N ASP A 48 3.00 -0.04 11.02
CA ASP A 48 1.63 0.44 10.76
C ASP A 48 1.10 -0.03 9.39
N ILE A 49 1.96 -0.12 8.37
CA ILE A 49 1.59 -0.64 7.04
C ILE A 49 1.30 -2.14 7.11
N VAL A 50 2.14 -2.92 7.80
CA VAL A 50 1.90 -4.35 8.04
C VAL A 50 0.57 -4.57 8.75
N ALA A 51 0.26 -3.79 9.78
CA ALA A 51 -1.00 -3.90 10.48
C ALA A 51 -2.21 -3.54 9.60
N TRP A 52 -2.07 -2.53 8.75
CA TRP A 52 -3.11 -2.10 7.81
C TRP A 52 -3.37 -3.12 6.70
N ASP A 53 -2.32 -3.73 6.14
CA ASP A 53 -2.45 -4.80 5.15
C ASP A 53 -3.05 -6.07 5.79
N ALA A 54 -2.53 -6.49 6.95
CA ALA A 54 -3.02 -7.67 7.65
C ALA A 54 -4.53 -7.59 7.97
N GLU A 55 -5.06 -6.38 8.23
CA GLU A 55 -6.50 -6.19 8.39
C GLU A 55 -7.28 -6.50 7.11
N TYR A 56 -6.77 -6.11 5.94
CA TYR A 56 -7.38 -6.46 4.66
C TYR A 56 -7.28 -7.96 4.39
N GLN A 57 -6.10 -8.56 4.60
CA GLN A 57 -5.88 -10.00 4.41
C GLN A 57 -6.78 -10.83 5.33
N ALA A 58 -7.04 -10.39 6.56
CA ALA A 58 -7.96 -11.06 7.49
C ALA A 58 -9.42 -11.09 6.99
N THR A 59 -9.79 -10.28 5.99
CA THR A 59 -11.11 -10.33 5.36
C THR A 59 -11.24 -11.40 4.29
N PHE A 60 -10.11 -11.99 3.86
CA PHE A 60 -10.10 -13.01 2.82
C PHE A 60 -10.62 -14.36 3.34
N LYS A 61 -11.53 -14.96 2.57
CA LYS A 61 -12.08 -16.29 2.83
C LYS A 61 -11.63 -17.24 1.71
N PRO A 62 -10.59 -18.07 1.91
CA PRO A 62 -10.05 -18.92 0.85
C PRO A 62 -11.05 -19.96 0.33
N ASP A 63 -12.02 -20.37 1.15
CA ASP A 63 -13.08 -21.30 0.72
C ASP A 63 -14.33 -20.59 0.14
N ASP A 64 -14.40 -19.25 0.21
CA ASP A 64 -15.56 -18.45 -0.21
C ASP A 64 -15.17 -17.04 -0.68
N HIS A 65 -14.41 -16.98 -1.78
CA HIS A 65 -13.83 -15.75 -2.31
C HIS A 65 -14.89 -14.66 -2.58
N ARG A 66 -16.12 -15.07 -2.93
CA ARG A 66 -17.22 -14.13 -3.25
C ARG A 66 -17.74 -13.38 -2.03
N ASN A 67 -17.58 -13.95 -0.85
CA ASN A 67 -18.00 -13.34 0.41
C ASN A 67 -16.80 -12.87 1.24
N SER A 68 -15.60 -12.80 0.66
CA SER A 68 -14.46 -12.07 1.20
C SER A 68 -14.76 -10.56 1.26
N GLY A 69 -14.08 -9.86 2.15
CA GLY A 69 -14.21 -8.42 2.33
C GLY A 69 -14.75 -8.02 3.70
N PHE A 70 -14.78 -6.71 3.94
CA PHE A 70 -15.07 -6.16 5.27
C PHE A 70 -16.50 -6.47 5.73
N PRO A 71 -16.72 -6.59 7.05
CA PRO A 71 -18.04 -6.89 7.60
C PRO A 71 -19.05 -5.75 7.44
N SER A 72 -18.59 -4.53 7.13
CA SER A 72 -19.44 -3.39 6.80
C SER A 72 -18.69 -2.31 6.02
N VAL A 73 -19.44 -1.50 5.28
CA VAL A 73 -18.92 -0.33 4.54
C VAL A 73 -18.17 0.63 5.47
N LYS A 74 -18.67 0.85 6.69
CA LYS A 74 -18.04 1.77 7.65
C LYS A 74 -16.63 1.32 8.07
N VAL A 75 -16.42 0.01 8.23
CA VAL A 75 -15.11 -0.55 8.58
C VAL A 75 -14.16 -0.40 7.41
N GLU A 76 -14.64 -0.71 6.21
CA GLU A 76 -13.85 -0.54 4.98
C GLU A 76 -13.46 0.92 4.75
N GLU A 77 -14.38 1.88 4.93
CA GLU A 77 -14.07 3.30 4.83
C GLU A 77 -13.01 3.75 5.85
N ALA A 78 -13.11 3.29 7.11
CA ALA A 78 -12.10 3.58 8.13
C ALA A 78 -10.73 2.95 7.81
N TRP A 79 -10.71 1.78 7.18
CA TRP A 79 -9.50 1.18 6.65
C TRP A 79 -8.91 1.99 5.48
N ARG A 80 -9.74 2.49 4.56
CA ARG A 80 -9.30 3.35 3.45
C ARG A 80 -8.71 4.69 3.93
N GLU A 81 -9.34 5.32 4.92
CA GLU A 81 -8.83 6.59 5.47
C GLU A 81 -7.49 6.41 6.19
N ARG A 82 -7.28 5.27 6.88
CA ARG A 82 -5.95 4.93 7.41
C ARG A 82 -4.93 4.70 6.31
N GLY A 83 -5.30 4.03 5.23
CA GLY A 83 -4.41 3.84 4.07
C GLY A 83 -3.97 5.16 3.43
N LYS A 84 -4.87 6.16 3.33
CA LYS A 84 -4.50 7.52 2.90
C LYS A 84 -3.48 8.17 3.84
N ALA A 85 -3.71 8.09 5.14
CA ALA A 85 -2.77 8.62 6.13
C ALA A 85 -1.39 7.93 6.03
N LEU A 86 -1.35 6.63 5.75
CA LEU A 86 -0.10 5.90 5.50
C LEU A 86 0.57 6.35 4.19
N ALA A 87 -0.18 6.55 3.11
CA ALA A 87 0.35 7.08 1.85
C ALA A 87 0.99 8.48 2.03
N GLU A 88 0.33 9.37 2.77
CA GLU A 88 0.90 10.68 3.15
C GLU A 88 2.18 10.54 3.97
N ARG A 89 2.21 9.59 4.91
CA ARG A 89 3.40 9.29 5.72
C ARG A 89 4.56 8.79 4.87
N ILE A 90 4.32 7.81 3.99
CA ILE A 90 5.34 7.29 3.07
C ILE A 90 5.97 8.44 2.28
N LYS A 91 5.14 9.31 1.69
CA LYS A 91 5.62 10.46 0.92
C LYS A 91 6.47 11.42 1.74
N ARG A 92 6.07 11.66 3.00
CA ARG A 92 6.71 12.64 3.88
C ARG A 92 7.99 12.12 4.53
N GLU A 93 8.00 10.84 4.91
CA GLU A 93 9.01 10.23 5.77
C GLU A 93 10.10 9.51 4.96
N SER A 94 9.79 9.07 3.72
CA SER A 94 10.80 8.54 2.81
C SER A 94 11.59 9.66 2.10
N PRO A 95 12.93 9.62 2.11
CA PRO A 95 13.76 10.58 1.38
C PRO A 95 13.84 10.30 -0.14
N VAL A 96 13.38 9.14 -0.60
CA VAL A 96 13.50 8.69 -2.01
C VAL A 96 12.15 8.59 -2.74
N VAL A 97 11.03 8.65 -2.01
CA VAL A 97 9.70 8.66 -2.60
C VAL A 97 9.33 10.05 -3.08
N SER A 98 9.03 10.13 -4.38
CA SER A 98 8.66 11.37 -5.08
C SER A 98 7.16 11.59 -5.14
N SER A 99 6.36 10.53 -5.22
CA SER A 99 4.90 10.58 -5.07
C SER A 99 4.35 9.22 -4.66
N VAL A 100 3.19 9.21 -4.00
CA VAL A 100 2.45 7.99 -3.68
C VAL A 100 1.08 8.04 -4.35
N ASN A 101 0.81 7.04 -5.19
CA ASN A 101 -0.46 6.78 -5.85
C ASN A 101 -1.26 5.77 -5.02
N TYR A 102 -2.17 6.28 -4.20
CA TYR A 102 -2.95 5.45 -3.30
C TYR A 102 -4.19 4.89 -4.00
N ARG A 103 -4.27 3.56 -4.14
CA ARG A 103 -5.35 2.87 -4.86
C ARG A 103 -6.27 2.06 -3.94
N ALA A 104 -5.99 1.99 -2.64
CA ALA A 104 -6.66 1.11 -1.68
C ALA A 104 -6.67 -0.35 -2.17
N ASN A 105 -7.82 -1.02 -2.24
CA ASN A 105 -7.99 -2.35 -2.84
C ASN A 105 -8.38 -2.30 -4.34
N GLY A 106 -7.94 -1.25 -5.04
CA GLY A 106 -8.26 -1.00 -6.45
C GLY A 106 -9.55 -0.22 -6.69
N VAL A 107 -10.30 0.11 -5.63
CA VAL A 107 -11.53 0.92 -5.75
C VAL A 107 -11.25 2.39 -6.07
N ILE A 108 -10.07 2.89 -5.69
CA ILE A 108 -9.64 4.25 -6.04
C ILE A 108 -8.94 4.17 -7.40
N PRO A 109 -9.45 4.87 -8.44
CA PRO A 109 -8.86 4.83 -9.77
C PRO A 109 -7.40 5.26 -9.78
N ASP A 110 -6.65 4.68 -10.70
CA ASP A 110 -5.25 5.00 -10.90
C ASP A 110 -5.02 6.51 -11.10
N TYR A 111 -4.01 7.07 -10.42
CA TYR A 111 -3.62 8.48 -10.43
C TYR A 111 -4.69 9.47 -9.93
N SER A 112 -5.77 9.00 -9.28
CA SER A 112 -6.83 9.88 -8.75
C SER A 112 -6.61 10.32 -7.30
N CYS A 113 -5.76 9.64 -6.54
CA CYS A 113 -5.39 9.98 -5.17
C CYS A 113 -3.87 9.95 -5.03
N MET A 114 -3.27 11.13 -5.16
CA MET A 114 -1.82 11.32 -5.19
C MET A 114 -1.36 12.14 -3.99
N PHE A 115 -0.23 11.76 -3.41
CA PHE A 115 0.47 12.48 -2.35
C PHE A 115 1.90 12.81 -2.76
#